data_AF-A0A522A0D1-F1
#
_entry.id   AF-A0A522A0D1-F1
#
_cell.length_a   1.000
_cell.length_b   1.000
_cell.length_c   1.000
_cell.angle_alpha   90.00
_cell.angle_beta   90.00
_cell.angle_gamma   90.00
#
_symmetry.space_group_name_H-M   'P 1'
#
loop_
_entity.id
_entity.type
_entity.pdbx_description
1 polymer ?
#
loop_
_entity_poly.entity_id
_entity_poly.type
_entity_poly.pdbx_seq_one_letter_code
_entity_poly.pdbx_strand_id
1 'polypeptide(L)' 'MHAWNDFLTTDYGLMSLAVIAFMFVMLGYIYHYVAKHVKEDTEKHDRLVREAHGG' A
#
# COMPACT_ATOMS: atom_id res chain seq x y z
N MET A 1 -15.04 -24.36 -18.78
CA MET A 1 -14.10 -23.49 -18.04
C MET A 1 -12.88 -23.21 -18.93
N HIS A 2 -13.01 -22.35 -19.94
CA HIS A 2 -11.91 -21.97 -20.85
C HIS A 2 -11.32 -20.61 -20.47
N ALA A 3 -12.14 -19.71 -19.89
CA ALA A 3 -11.75 -18.35 -19.52
C ALA A 3 -10.58 -18.27 -18.52
N TRP A 4 -10.51 -19.15 -17.52
CA TRP A 4 -9.38 -19.19 -16.59
C TRP A 4 -8.08 -19.64 -17.26
N ASN A 5 -8.18 -20.54 -18.24
CA ASN A 5 -7.01 -21.05 -18.96
C ASN A 5 -6.53 -20.04 -20.01
N ASP A 6 -7.45 -19.36 -20.71
CA ASP A 6 -7.13 -18.26 -21.62
C ASP A 6 -6.51 -17.08 -20.87
N PHE A 7 -6.96 -16.79 -19.63
CA PHE A 7 -6.40 -15.72 -18.79
C PHE A 7 -4.98 -16.03 -18.26
N LEU A 8 -4.61 -17.30 -18.15
CA LEU A 8 -3.28 -17.71 -17.71
C LEU A 8 -2.33 -18.00 -18.89
N THR A 9 -2.85 -18.33 -20.07
CA THR A 9 -2.05 -18.84 -21.20
C THR A 9 -1.97 -17.86 -22.38
N THR A 10 -2.86 -16.87 -22.48
CA THR A 10 -2.84 -15.87 -23.57
C THR A 10 -2.10 -14.61 -23.13
N ASP A 11 -1.32 -14.00 -24.04
CA ASP A 11 -0.52 -12.78 -23.83
C ASP A 11 -1.32 -11.63 -23.14
N TYR A 12 -2.62 -11.53 -23.42
CA TYR A 12 -3.52 -10.55 -22.80
C TYR A 12 -3.78 -10.79 -21.31
N GLY A 13 -3.85 -12.05 -20.90
CA GLY A 13 -4.10 -12.43 -19.53
C GLY A 13 -2.89 -12.17 -18.63
N LEU A 14 -1.68 -12.48 -19.13
CA LEU A 14 -0.43 -12.20 -18.42
C LEU A 14 -0.19 -10.69 -18.26
N MET A 15 -0.45 -9.90 -19.30
CA MET A 15 -0.39 -8.43 -19.23
C MET A 15 -1.40 -7.86 -18.24
N SER A 16 -2.64 -8.35 -18.25
CA SER A 16 -3.67 -7.92 -17.30
C SER A 16 -3.30 -8.28 -15.86
N LEU A 17 -2.75 -9.47 -15.64
CA LEU A 17 -2.29 -9.93 -14.33
C LEU A 17 -1.10 -9.08 -13.83
N ALA A 18 -0.17 -8.71 -14.72
CA ALA A 18 0.93 -7.81 -14.39
C ALA A 18 0.43 -6.42 -13.95
N VAL A 19 -0.56 -5.85 -14.63
CA VAL A 19 -1.16 -4.56 -14.25
C VAL A 19 -1.88 -4.67 -12.90
N ILE A 20 -2.65 -5.73 -12.69
CA ILE A 20 -3.34 -5.99 -11.42
C ILE A 20 -2.31 -6.12 -10.28
N ALA A 21 -1.25 -6.91 -10.47
CA ALA A 21 -0.18 -7.05 -9.49
C ALA A 21 0.51 -5.71 -9.20
N PHE A 22 0.79 -4.92 -10.24
CA PHE A 22 1.38 -3.59 -10.08
C PHE A 22 0.48 -2.64 -9.28
N MET A 23 -0.83 -2.65 -9.54
CA MET A 23 -1.82 -1.88 -8.76
C MET A 23 -1.76 -2.25 -7.27
N PHE A 24 -1.76 -3.55 -6.94
CA PHE A 24 -1.69 -4.00 -5.55
C PHE A 24 -0.38 -3.63 -4.87
N VAL A 25 0.74 -3.74 -5.58
CA VAL A 25 2.05 -3.31 -5.06
C VAL A 25 2.05 -1.81 -4.75
N MET A 26 1.53 -0.99 -5.67
CA MET A 26 1.44 0.46 -5.46
C MET A 26 0.51 0.80 -4.29
N LEU A 27 -0.63 0.13 -4.18
CA LEU A 27 -1.57 0.31 -3.07
C LEU A 27 -0.92 -0.04 -1.73
N GLY A 28 -0.20 -1.16 -1.65
CA GLY A 28 0.56 -1.56 -0.47
C GLY A 28 1.69 -0.59 -0.14
N TYR A 29 2.40 -0.08 -1.15
CA TYR A 29 3.45 0.93 -0.96
C TYR A 29 2.88 2.22 -0.38
N ILE A 30 1.75 2.72 -0.91
CA ILE A 30 1.09 3.93 -0.40
C ILE A 30 0.62 3.70 1.05
N TYR A 31 -0.02 2.56 1.32
CA TYR A 31 -0.45 2.22 2.68
C TYR A 31 0.73 2.19 3.66
N HIS A 32 1.84 1.52 3.29
CA HIS A 32 3.04 1.47 4.10
C HIS A 32 3.68 2.85 4.29
N TYR A 33 3.74 3.66 3.23
CA TYR A 33 4.26 5.03 3.28
C TYR A 33 3.45 5.88 4.26
N VAL A 34 2.11 5.88 4.13
CA VAL A 34 1.22 6.63 5.00
C VAL A 34 1.30 6.12 6.44
N ALA A 35 1.27 4.80 6.66
CA ALA A 35 1.39 4.23 8.00
C ALA A 35 2.71 4.61 8.68
N LYS A 36 3.82 4.60 7.93
CA LYS A 36 5.12 5.04 8.44
C LYS A 36 5.13 6.55 8.74
N HIS A 37 4.58 7.38 7.85
CA HIS A 37 4.53 8.83 8.05
C HIS A 37 3.64 9.23 9.23
N VAL A 38 2.46 8.62 9.35
CA VAL A 38 1.55 8.82 10.48
C VAL A 38 2.21 8.40 11.78
N LYS A 39 2.97 7.30 11.81
CA LYS A 39 3.72 6.89 12.99
C LYS A 39 4.78 7.93 13.39
N GLU A 40 5.55 8.41 12.41
CA GLU A 40 6.57 9.44 12.64
C GLU A 40 5.95 10.78 13.11
N ASP A 41 4.78 11.17 12.60
CA ASP A 41 4.06 12.36 13.04
C ASP A 41 3.41 12.17 14.42
N THR A 42 2.87 10.99 14.71
CA THR A 42 2.30 10.68 16.02
C THR A 42 3.37 10.70 17.11
N GLU A 43 4.59 10.21 16.84
CA GLU A 43 5.71 10.26 17.78
C GLU A 43 6.26 11.68 18.02
N LYS A 44 6.10 12.60 17.06
CA LYS A 44 6.39 14.02 17.25
C LYS A 44 5.27 14.71 18.03
N HIS A 45 4.01 14.39 17.71
CA HIS A 45 2.86 14.96 18.42
C HIS A 45 2.80 14.51 19.87
N ASP A 46 3.09 13.24 20.18
CA ASP A 46 3.07 12.71 21.54
C ASP A 46 4.16 13.35 22.43
N ARG A 47 5.33 13.65 21.84
CA ARG A 47 6.38 14.45 22.51
C ARG A 47 5.93 15.88 22.80
N LEU A 48 5.34 16.55 21.81
CA LEU A 48 4.83 17.91 21.98
C LEU A 48 3.66 17.97 22.98
N VAL A 49 2.78 16.97 22.99
CA VAL A 49 1.66 16.89 23.94
C VAL A 49 2.16 16.60 25.36
N ARG A 50 3.16 15.74 25.54
CA ARG A 50 3.80 15.53 26.86
C ARG A 50 4.50 16.79 27.38
N GLU A 51 5.14 17.57 26.52
CA GLU A 51 5.73 18.85 26.90
C GLU A 51 4.66 19.91 27.19
N ALA A 52 3.55 19.93 26.44
CA ALA A 52 2.45 20.87 26.64
C ALA A 52 1.56 20.55 27.86
N HIS A 53 1.51 19.30 28.31
CA HIS A 53 0.83 18.92 29.56
C HIS A 53 1.76 18.87 30.78
N GLY A 54 3.07 19.02 30.60
CA GLY A 54 4.07 18.97 31.66
C GLY A 54 4.63 20.32 32.11
N GLY A 55 4.11 21.44 31.60
CA GLY A 55 4.56 22.81 31.89
C GLY A 55 3.51 23.66 32.60
#